data_AF-A0A2P7YFX9-F1
#
_entry.id   AF-A0A2P7YFX9-F1
#
_cell.length_a   1.000
_cell.length_b   1.000
_cell.length_c   1.000
_cell.angle_alpha   90.00
_cell.angle_beta   90.00
_cell.angle_gamma   90.00
#
_symmetry.space_group_name_H-M   'P 1'
#
loop_
_entity.id
_entity.type
_entity.pdbx_description
1 polymer ?
#
loop_
_entity_poly.entity_id
_entity_poly.type
_entity_poly.pdbx_seq_one_letter_code
_entity_poly.pdbx_strand_id
1 'polypeptide(L)'
;MSGAEAITVVGLIAAVITIIDTSRSLYDAAGSARGLHEAFRAVSQNISLVLTILRDCQAIQERNDETYKTTKDAELKRKLTDSAEAVRPIMTTCKDNAQHLKDIFEKVIPGDEAGRLERYKKAAQAAVSGKKRRVEDLMKEILQQLQLLHTSQFFREEANRRSDEIQKVIARLEELPSSLAEEDGRYMHYGSGSLNVNSV
;
A
#
# COMPACT_ATOMS: atom_id res chain seq x y z
N MET A 1 -30.99 7.36 1.33
CA MET A 1 -29.58 7.03 1.52
C MET A 1 -29.09 6.29 0.30
N SER A 2 -28.16 6.88 -0.44
CA SER A 2 -27.60 6.32 -1.69
C SER A 2 -26.76 5.09 -1.35
N GLY A 3 -26.71 4.07 -2.22
CA GLY A 3 -25.91 2.86 -2.04
C GLY A 3 -24.41 3.09 -1.83
N ALA A 4 -23.92 4.32 -2.05
CA ALA A 4 -22.57 4.75 -1.73
C ALA A 4 -22.36 5.18 -0.26
N GLU A 5 -23.43 5.40 0.51
CA GLU A 5 -23.39 6.00 1.88
C GLU A 5 -23.23 4.97 3.01
N ALA A 6 -23.18 3.68 2.74
CA ALA A 6 -23.09 2.65 3.79
C ALA A 6 -21.75 1.88 3.81
N ILE A 7 -20.64 2.49 3.39
CA ILE A 7 -19.34 1.87 3.66
C ILE A 7 -18.99 2.17 5.13
N THR A 8 -19.21 1.16 5.99
CA THR A 8 -18.80 1.17 7.39
C THR A 8 -17.27 1.06 7.48
N VAL A 9 -16.70 1.46 8.63
CA VAL A 9 -15.26 1.28 8.87
C VAL A 9 -14.88 -0.21 8.81
N VAL A 10 -15.71 -1.11 9.35
CA VAL A 10 -15.53 -2.56 9.20
C VAL A 10 -15.48 -2.97 7.72
N GLY A 11 -16.40 -2.46 6.91
CA GLY A 11 -16.43 -2.72 5.47
C GLY A 11 -15.18 -2.22 4.73
N LEU A 12 -14.65 -1.05 5.13
CA LEU A 12 -13.38 -0.55 4.60
C LEU A 12 -12.23 -1.49 4.97
N ILE A 13 -12.09 -1.87 6.25
CA ILE A 13 -11.01 -2.76 6.72
C ILE A 13 -11.06 -4.10 5.97
N ALA A 14 -12.24 -4.71 5.86
CA ALA A 14 -12.43 -5.96 5.13
C ALA A 14 -12.02 -5.85 3.64
N ALA A 15 -12.31 -4.71 3.00
CA ALA A 15 -11.89 -4.44 1.64
C ALA A 15 -10.35 -4.35 1.53
N VAL A 16 -9.69 -3.64 2.45
CA VAL A 16 -8.21 -3.55 2.48
C VAL A 16 -7.60 -4.94 2.64
N ILE A 17 -8.11 -5.74 3.59
CA ILE A 17 -7.65 -7.13 3.82
C ILE A 17 -7.75 -7.93 2.52
N THR A 18 -8.91 -7.89 1.86
CA THR A 18 -9.16 -8.65 0.62
C THR A 18 -8.19 -8.25 -0.49
N ILE A 19 -7.94 -6.95 -0.67
CA ILE A 19 -7.03 -6.45 -1.71
C ILE A 19 -5.59 -6.90 -1.43
N ILE A 20 -5.13 -6.79 -0.17
CA ILE A 20 -3.76 -7.16 0.21
C ILE A 20 -3.54 -8.67 0.09
N ASP A 21 -4.52 -9.48 0.50
CA ASP A 21 -4.45 -10.94 0.39
C ASP A 21 -4.48 -11.40 -1.08
N THR A 22 -5.22 -10.68 -1.93
CA THR A 22 -5.19 -10.88 -3.39
C THR A 22 -3.80 -10.59 -3.96
N SER A 23 -3.16 -9.48 -3.57
CA SER A 23 -1.80 -9.15 -4.00
C SER A 23 -0.78 -10.23 -3.60
N ARG A 24 -0.90 -10.78 -2.39
CA ARG A 24 -0.09 -11.93 -1.96
C ARG A 24 -0.30 -13.14 -2.86
N SER A 25 -1.56 -13.50 -3.10
CA SER A 25 -1.91 -14.67 -3.91
C SER A 25 -1.37 -14.56 -5.33
N LEU A 26 -1.39 -13.36 -5.93
CA LEU A 26 -0.77 -13.10 -7.23
C LEU A 26 0.74 -13.36 -7.18
N TYR A 27 1.44 -12.86 -6.16
CA TYR A 27 2.88 -13.08 -6.00
C TYR A 27 3.24 -14.55 -5.83
N ASP A 28 2.51 -15.25 -4.96
CA ASP A 28 2.75 -16.68 -4.68
C ASP A 28 2.48 -17.55 -5.91
N ALA A 29 1.46 -17.20 -6.71
CA ALA A 29 1.14 -17.88 -7.97
C ALA A 29 2.19 -17.66 -9.07
N ALA A 30 3.04 -16.62 -8.97
CA ALA A 30 4.06 -16.33 -9.97
C ALA A 30 5.11 -17.45 -10.09
N GLY A 31 5.27 -18.31 -9.07
CA GLY A 31 6.15 -19.49 -9.03
C GLY A 31 7.65 -19.19 -9.08
N SER A 32 8.05 -18.05 -9.66
CA SER A 32 9.42 -17.55 -9.72
C SER A 32 9.44 -16.03 -9.55
N ALA A 33 10.36 -15.55 -8.71
CA ALA A 33 10.65 -14.12 -8.57
C ALA A 33 11.62 -13.61 -9.66
N ARG A 34 11.99 -14.44 -10.64
CA ARG A 34 12.95 -14.05 -11.69
C ARG A 34 12.39 -12.87 -12.49
N GLY A 35 13.24 -11.88 -12.76
CA GLY A 35 12.85 -10.65 -13.46
C GLY A 35 12.04 -9.65 -12.63
N LEU A 36 11.71 -9.95 -11.37
CA LEU A 36 11.13 -8.98 -10.43
C LEU A 36 12.23 -8.28 -9.63
N HIS A 37 12.02 -7.00 -9.34
CA HIS A 37 12.87 -6.28 -8.41
C HIS A 37 12.74 -6.86 -6.98
N GLU A 38 13.80 -6.82 -6.19
CA GLU A 38 13.78 -7.39 -4.83
C GLU A 38 12.74 -6.74 -3.89
N ALA A 39 12.33 -5.51 -4.21
CA ALA A 39 11.24 -4.82 -3.54
C ALA A 39 9.92 -5.61 -3.58
N PHE A 40 9.61 -6.35 -4.65
CA PHE A 40 8.41 -7.19 -4.71
C PHE A 40 8.46 -8.31 -3.66
N ARG A 41 9.63 -8.92 -3.48
CA ARG A 41 9.85 -9.95 -2.46
C ARG A 41 9.74 -9.35 -1.05
N ALA A 42 10.38 -8.20 -0.81
CA ALA A 42 10.29 -7.52 0.48
C ALA A 42 8.85 -7.15 0.83
N VAL A 43 8.09 -6.60 -0.13
CA VAL A 43 6.67 -6.30 0.05
C VAL A 43 5.87 -7.56 0.38
N SER A 44 6.06 -8.66 -0.37
CA SER A 44 5.38 -9.93 -0.10
C SER A 44 5.65 -10.47 1.31
N GLN A 45 6.89 -10.38 1.79
CA GLN A 45 7.27 -10.80 3.16
C GLN A 45 6.54 -9.99 4.25
N ASN A 46 6.22 -8.73 3.98
CA ASN A 46 5.56 -7.83 4.94
C ASN A 46 4.03 -7.92 4.91
N ILE A 47 3.42 -8.56 3.89
CA ILE A 47 1.96 -8.71 3.80
C ILE A 47 1.38 -9.41 5.03
N SER A 48 2.06 -10.41 5.56
CA SER A 48 1.58 -11.16 6.73
C SER A 48 1.42 -10.27 7.97
N LEU A 49 2.36 -9.34 8.20
CA LEU A 49 2.26 -8.36 9.29
C LEU A 49 1.06 -7.43 9.08
N VAL A 50 0.93 -6.87 7.88
CA VAL A 50 -0.16 -5.94 7.56
C VAL A 50 -1.53 -6.61 7.71
N LEU A 51 -1.70 -7.84 7.21
CA LEU A 51 -2.94 -8.60 7.38
C LEU A 51 -3.25 -8.89 8.86
N THR A 52 -2.23 -9.16 9.67
CA THR A 52 -2.41 -9.37 11.11
C THR A 52 -2.93 -8.11 11.78
N ILE A 53 -2.29 -6.95 11.54
CA ILE A 53 -2.71 -5.67 12.10
C ILE A 53 -4.15 -5.33 11.66
N LEU A 54 -4.46 -5.50 10.36
CA LEU A 54 -5.79 -5.19 9.83
C LEU A 54 -6.88 -6.09 10.43
N ARG A 55 -6.60 -7.38 10.67
CA ARG A 55 -7.54 -8.30 11.32
C ARG A 55 -7.75 -7.93 12.80
N ASP A 56 -6.68 -7.57 13.50
CA ASP A 56 -6.77 -7.06 14.89
C ASP A 56 -7.64 -5.79 14.93
N CYS A 57 -7.44 -4.88 13.96
CA CYS A 57 -8.27 -3.67 13.81
C CYS A 57 -9.73 -3.98 13.48
N GLN A 58 -9.97 -4.94 12.59
CA GLN A 58 -11.32 -5.36 12.23
C GLN A 58 -12.07 -5.86 13.47
N ALA A 59 -11.45 -6.73 14.26
CA ALA A 59 -12.04 -7.28 15.48
C ALA A 59 -12.36 -6.19 16.52
N ILE A 60 -11.47 -5.18 16.67
CA ILE A 60 -11.73 -4.01 17.53
C ILE A 60 -12.94 -3.22 17.02
N GLN A 61 -12.98 -2.93 15.71
CA GLN A 61 -14.08 -2.16 15.13
C GLN A 61 -15.42 -2.90 15.21
N GLU A 62 -15.44 -4.21 14.99
CA GLU A 62 -16.66 -5.03 15.10
C GLU A 62 -17.24 -4.96 16.53
N ARG A 63 -16.39 -5.10 17.56
CA ARG A 63 -16.80 -4.94 18.97
C ARG A 63 -17.31 -3.54 19.27
N ASN A 64 -16.66 -2.52 18.70
CA ASN A 64 -17.09 -1.12 18.83
C ASN A 64 -18.48 -0.89 18.22
N ASP A 65 -18.74 -1.44 17.02
CA ASP A 65 -20.02 -1.37 16.33
C ASP A 65 -21.13 -2.10 17.11
N GLU A 66 -20.83 -3.26 17.70
CA GLU A 66 -21.75 -3.99 18.58
C GLU A 66 -22.07 -3.22 19.86
N THR A 67 -21.03 -2.63 20.49
CA THR A 67 -21.18 -1.79 21.68
C THR A 67 -22.04 -0.56 21.36
N TYR A 68 -21.83 0.08 20.21
CA TYR A 68 -22.61 1.24 19.77
C TYR A 68 -24.11 0.92 19.65
N LYS A 69 -24.45 -0.24 19.09
CA LYS A 69 -25.84 -0.69 18.90
C LYS A 69 -26.56 -0.97 20.23
N THR A 70 -25.83 -1.44 21.23
CA THR A 70 -26.41 -1.96 22.48
C THR A 70 -26.36 -0.96 23.64
N THR A 71 -25.38 -0.07 23.67
CA THR A 71 -25.22 0.89 24.78
C THR A 71 -26.30 1.98 24.79
N LYS A 72 -26.64 2.46 25.99
CA LYS A 72 -27.48 3.65 26.21
C LYS A 72 -26.67 4.87 26.66
N ASP A 73 -25.38 4.69 26.91
CA ASP A 73 -24.47 5.77 27.32
C ASP A 73 -24.17 6.68 26.13
N ALA A 74 -24.64 7.93 26.20
CA ALA A 74 -24.47 8.92 25.15
C ALA A 74 -23.01 9.37 24.99
N GLU A 75 -22.23 9.41 26.07
CA GLU A 75 -20.81 9.76 26.02
C GLU A 75 -20.01 8.65 25.33
N LEU A 76 -20.30 7.39 25.67
CA LEU A 76 -19.68 6.24 25.01
C LEU A 76 -20.04 6.19 23.52
N LYS A 77 -21.29 6.47 23.14
CA LYS A 77 -21.68 6.55 21.73
C LYS A 77 -20.88 7.63 20.98
N ARG A 78 -20.74 8.82 21.56
CA ARG A 78 -19.93 9.89 20.97
C ARG A 78 -18.49 9.43 20.77
N LYS A 79 -17.87 8.86 21.80
CA LYS A 79 -16.51 8.30 21.76
C LYS A 79 -16.32 7.26 20.63
N LEU A 80 -17.29 6.36 20.45
CA LEU A 80 -17.27 5.35 19.39
C LEU A 80 -17.42 5.97 17.99
N THR A 81 -18.30 6.97 17.84
CA THR A 81 -18.44 7.75 16.59
C THR A 81 -17.14 8.48 16.25
N ASP A 82 -16.57 9.23 17.19
CA ASP A 82 -15.33 10.00 17.00
C ASP A 82 -14.18 9.07 16.58
N SER A 83 -14.11 7.87 17.19
CA SER A 83 -13.15 6.84 16.81
C SER A 83 -13.35 6.34 15.38
N ALA A 84 -14.59 6.06 14.98
CA ALA A 84 -14.89 5.61 13.62
C ALA A 84 -14.56 6.69 12.59
N GLU A 85 -14.83 7.97 12.90
CA GLU A 85 -14.49 9.11 12.06
C GLU A 85 -12.97 9.30 11.92
N ALA A 86 -12.20 9.08 12.99
CA ALA A 86 -10.74 9.16 12.96
C ALA A 86 -10.10 8.00 12.16
N VAL A 87 -10.66 6.78 12.25
CA VAL A 87 -10.11 5.59 11.56
C VAL A 87 -10.48 5.54 10.08
N ARG A 88 -11.65 6.09 9.71
CA ARG A 88 -12.13 6.11 8.32
C ARG A 88 -11.09 6.63 7.31
N PRO A 89 -10.51 7.84 7.46
CA PRO A 89 -9.55 8.36 6.48
C PRO A 89 -8.29 7.48 6.39
N ILE A 90 -7.82 6.93 7.52
CA ILE A 90 -6.67 6.02 7.56
C ILE A 90 -6.95 4.79 6.68
N MET A 91 -8.12 4.16 6.86
CA MET A 91 -8.51 2.97 6.09
C MET A 91 -8.77 3.27 4.61
N THR A 92 -9.31 4.46 4.30
CA THR A 92 -9.44 4.91 2.91
C THR A 92 -8.08 5.01 2.22
N THR A 93 -7.09 5.66 2.85
CA THR A 93 -5.74 5.75 2.29
C THR A 93 -5.07 4.38 2.17
N CYS A 94 -5.21 3.51 3.17
CA CYS A 94 -4.74 2.13 3.08
C CYS A 94 -5.36 1.39 1.89
N LYS A 95 -6.66 1.57 1.65
CA LYS A 95 -7.38 0.94 0.52
C LYS A 95 -6.84 1.42 -0.82
N ASP A 96 -6.67 2.73 -0.99
CA ASP A 96 -6.16 3.30 -2.24
C ASP A 96 -4.74 2.81 -2.54
N ASN A 97 -3.88 2.76 -1.51
CA ASN A 97 -2.52 2.24 -1.66
C ASN A 97 -2.48 0.73 -1.92
N ALA A 98 -3.34 -0.04 -1.24
CA ALA A 98 -3.48 -1.46 -1.49
C ALA A 98 -3.98 -1.73 -2.92
N GLN A 99 -4.90 -0.92 -3.43
CA GLN A 99 -5.43 -1.05 -4.78
C GLN A 99 -4.32 -0.80 -5.82
N HIS A 100 -3.53 0.25 -5.66
CA HIS A 100 -2.37 0.48 -6.53
C HIS A 100 -1.37 -0.67 -6.47
N LEU A 101 -1.14 -1.24 -5.28
CA LEU A 101 -0.25 -2.38 -5.14
C LEU A 101 -0.76 -3.60 -5.92
N LYS A 102 -2.06 -3.91 -5.79
CA LYS A 102 -2.72 -4.96 -6.53
C LYS A 102 -2.63 -4.74 -8.04
N ASP A 103 -2.92 -3.53 -8.51
CA ASP A 103 -2.89 -3.20 -9.95
C ASP A 103 -1.49 -3.38 -10.55
N ILE A 104 -0.43 -3.07 -9.79
CA ILE A 104 0.95 -3.34 -10.20
C ILE A 104 1.19 -4.84 -10.29
N PHE A 105 0.78 -5.61 -9.29
CA PHE A 105 0.97 -7.06 -9.25
C PHE A 105 0.25 -7.74 -10.42
N GLU A 106 -1.01 -7.35 -10.69
CA GLU A 106 -1.80 -7.85 -11.82
C GLU A 106 -1.20 -7.53 -13.20
N LYS A 107 -0.46 -6.42 -13.34
CA LYS A 107 0.18 -6.05 -14.61
C LYS A 107 1.56 -6.68 -14.81
N VAL A 108 2.29 -6.89 -13.71
CA VAL A 108 3.68 -7.33 -13.76
C VAL A 108 3.79 -8.86 -13.77
N ILE A 109 2.98 -9.53 -12.94
CA ILE A 109 3.12 -10.97 -12.68
C ILE A 109 2.60 -11.84 -13.83
N PRO A 110 1.39 -11.62 -14.38
CA PRO A 110 0.86 -12.41 -15.50
C PRO A 110 1.62 -12.03 -16.78
N GLY A 111 2.64 -12.82 -17.10
CA GLY A 111 3.44 -12.65 -18.30
C GLY A 111 4.69 -13.52 -18.23
N ASP A 112 5.39 -13.59 -19.36
CA ASP A 112 6.73 -14.17 -19.42
C ASP A 112 7.68 -13.51 -18.40
N GLU A 113 8.69 -14.26 -17.95
CA GLU A 113 9.74 -13.71 -17.08
C GLU A 113 10.48 -12.56 -17.79
N ALA A 114 10.63 -12.67 -19.12
CA ALA A 114 11.16 -11.62 -19.97
C ALA A 114 10.23 -10.38 -19.93
N GLY A 115 10.81 -9.19 -19.82
CA GLY A 115 10.03 -7.94 -19.87
C GLY A 115 9.22 -7.59 -18.61
N ARG A 116 9.28 -8.37 -17.51
CA ARG A 116 8.66 -8.01 -16.22
C ARG A 116 9.05 -6.61 -15.73
N LEU A 117 10.32 -6.25 -15.83
CA LEU A 117 10.82 -4.91 -15.47
C LEU A 117 10.19 -3.80 -16.33
N GLU A 118 10.04 -4.04 -17.63
CA GLU A 118 9.44 -3.08 -18.56
C GLU A 118 7.94 -2.90 -18.29
N ARG A 119 7.23 -4.01 -18.03
CA ARG A 119 5.84 -3.97 -17.56
C ARG A 119 5.71 -3.23 -16.23
N TYR A 120 6.66 -3.42 -15.32
CA TYR A 120 6.66 -2.72 -14.03
C TYR A 120 6.84 -1.21 -14.21
N LYS A 121 7.82 -0.77 -15.00
CA LYS A 121 7.99 0.66 -15.34
C LYS A 121 6.70 1.26 -15.88
N LYS A 122 6.06 0.61 -16.86
CA LYS A 122 4.78 1.05 -17.43
C LYS A 122 3.65 1.06 -16.41
N ALA A 123 3.51 0.02 -15.59
CA ALA A 123 2.47 -0.08 -14.58
C ALA A 123 2.61 1.01 -13.51
N ALA A 124 3.82 1.25 -13.04
CA ALA A 124 4.10 2.27 -12.03
C ALA A 124 4.02 3.71 -12.57
N GLN A 125 4.34 3.93 -13.86
CA GLN A 125 4.16 5.22 -14.54
C GLN A 125 2.68 5.51 -14.85
N ALA A 126 1.88 4.48 -15.15
CA ALA A 126 0.46 4.61 -15.45
C ALA A 126 -0.42 4.81 -14.21
N ALA A 127 0.11 4.60 -13.00
CA ALA A 127 -0.56 4.97 -11.76
C ALA A 127 -0.66 6.51 -11.69
N VAL A 128 -1.84 7.03 -12.00
CA VAL A 128 -2.14 8.45 -12.23
C VAL A 128 -1.73 9.34 -11.02
N SER A 129 -1.18 10.52 -11.35
CA SER A 129 -0.79 11.66 -10.49
C SER A 129 0.66 11.69 -9.99
N GLY A 130 1.60 12.08 -10.86
CA GLY A 130 2.84 12.82 -10.52
C GLY A 130 3.85 12.21 -9.52
N LYS A 131 3.50 11.11 -8.86
CA LYS A 131 4.29 10.36 -7.89
C LYS A 131 4.41 8.95 -8.44
N LYS A 132 5.60 8.58 -8.88
CA LYS A 132 5.94 7.20 -9.20
C LYS A 132 5.62 6.37 -7.95
N ARG A 133 4.54 5.56 -7.97
CA ARG A 133 4.14 4.75 -6.82
C ARG A 133 4.84 3.40 -6.87
N ARG A 134 6.09 3.39 -6.38
CA ARG A 134 6.88 2.17 -6.25
C ARG A 134 6.24 1.22 -5.23
N VAL A 135 6.45 -0.08 -5.39
CA VAL A 135 5.83 -1.09 -4.51
C VAL A 135 6.27 -0.95 -3.05
N GLU A 136 7.53 -0.58 -2.81
CA GLU A 136 8.08 -0.30 -1.48
C GLU A 136 7.45 0.94 -0.84
N ASP A 137 7.20 2.00 -1.61
CA ASP A 137 6.56 3.22 -1.12
C ASP A 137 5.10 2.95 -0.75
N LEU A 138 4.37 2.20 -1.58
CA LEU A 138 2.98 1.83 -1.29
C LEU A 138 2.86 1.04 0.01
N MET A 139 3.72 0.04 0.20
CA MET A 139 3.75 -0.77 1.43
C MET A 139 4.15 0.06 2.64
N LYS A 140 5.17 0.92 2.50
CA LYS A 140 5.59 1.86 3.54
C LYS A 140 4.46 2.79 3.95
N GLU A 141 3.77 3.41 2.99
CA GLU A 141 2.66 4.30 3.28
C GLU A 141 1.51 3.56 4.00
N ILE A 142 1.17 2.33 3.60
CA ILE A 142 0.18 1.51 4.33
C ILE A 142 0.59 1.33 5.79
N LEU A 143 1.86 0.96 6.04
CA LEU A 143 2.38 0.77 7.39
C LEU A 143 2.37 2.07 8.21
N GLN A 144 2.73 3.20 7.59
CA GLN A 144 2.66 4.52 8.23
C GLN A 144 1.22 4.91 8.58
N GLN A 145 0.25 4.63 7.70
CA GLN A 145 -1.17 4.84 7.99
C GLN A 145 -1.61 3.98 9.17
N LEU A 146 -1.22 2.71 9.21
CA LEU A 146 -1.55 1.82 10.35
C LEU A 146 -0.95 2.31 11.67
N GLN A 147 0.21 2.99 11.66
CA GLN A 147 0.72 3.64 12.87
C GLN A 147 -0.22 4.74 13.38
N LEU A 148 -0.90 5.49 12.50
CA LEU A 148 -1.80 6.58 12.91
C LEU A 148 -3.02 6.11 13.71
N LEU A 149 -3.29 4.80 13.75
CA LEU A 149 -4.34 4.23 14.60
C LEU A 149 -4.15 4.55 16.09
N HIS A 150 -2.92 4.86 16.53
CA HIS A 150 -2.66 5.28 17.91
C HIS A 150 -3.43 6.55 18.32
N THR A 151 -3.85 7.36 17.35
CA THR A 151 -4.63 8.58 17.58
C THR A 151 -6.06 8.27 18.04
N SER A 152 -6.61 7.10 17.67
CA SER A 152 -7.90 6.64 18.17
C SER A 152 -7.76 5.95 19.52
N GLN A 153 -8.57 6.36 20.50
CA GLN A 153 -8.53 5.79 21.85
C GLN A 153 -8.78 4.27 21.90
N PHE A 154 -9.60 3.71 21.00
CA PHE A 154 -9.93 2.29 20.99
C PHE A 154 -8.87 1.42 20.29
N PHE A 155 -8.01 2.04 19.49
CA PHE A 155 -6.95 1.34 18.74
C PHE A 155 -5.56 1.61 19.32
N ARG A 156 -5.44 2.56 20.26
CA ARG A 156 -4.17 3.04 20.83
C ARG A 156 -3.28 1.94 21.37
N GLU A 157 -3.84 1.06 22.19
CA GLU A 157 -3.09 -0.02 22.82
C GLU A 157 -2.53 -0.97 21.77
N GLU A 158 -3.38 -1.42 20.84
CA GLU A 158 -2.97 -2.35 19.77
C GLU A 158 -1.95 -1.71 18.81
N ALA A 159 -2.18 -0.46 18.41
CA ALA A 159 -1.25 0.28 17.56
C ALA A 159 0.13 0.44 18.24
N ASN A 160 0.15 0.77 19.53
CA ASN A 160 1.39 0.90 20.29
C ASN A 160 2.13 -0.44 20.43
N ARG A 161 1.40 -1.54 20.67
CA ARG A 161 1.97 -2.89 20.75
C ARG A 161 2.71 -3.31 19.48
N ARG A 162 2.26 -2.82 18.32
CA ARG A 162 2.83 -3.12 17.00
C ARG A 162 3.83 -2.07 16.50
N SER A 163 4.01 -0.96 17.22
CA SER A 163 4.79 0.19 16.75
C SER A 163 6.22 -0.18 16.37
N ASP A 164 6.94 -0.88 17.25
CA ASP A 164 8.34 -1.27 17.01
C ASP A 164 8.48 -2.20 15.80
N GLU A 165 7.54 -3.13 15.62
CA GLU A 165 7.51 -4.05 14.51
C GLU A 165 7.30 -3.31 13.18
N ILE A 166 6.33 -2.38 13.16
CA ILE A 166 6.06 -1.54 11.99
C ILE A 166 7.27 -0.64 11.66
N GLN A 167 7.89 0.00 12.66
CA GLN A 167 9.06 0.86 12.45
C GLN A 167 10.24 0.10 11.86
N LYS A 168 10.50 -1.13 12.34
CA LYS A 168 11.56 -1.99 11.79
C LYS A 168 11.31 -2.33 10.32
N VAL A 169 10.07 -2.59 9.94
CA VAL A 169 9.72 -2.89 8.55
C VAL A 169 9.85 -1.64 7.67
N ILE A 170 9.40 -0.48 8.14
CA ILE A 170 9.55 0.79 7.42
C ILE A 170 11.04 1.07 7.15
N ALA A 171 11.91 0.95 8.17
CA ALA A 171 13.35 1.17 8.00
C ALA A 171 13.96 0.22 6.96
N ARG A 172 13.59 -1.07 6.99
CA ARG A 172 14.04 -2.04 5.97
C ARG A 172 13.56 -1.71 4.57
N LEU A 173 12.35 -1.17 4.40
CA LEU A 173 11.84 -0.75 3.10
C LEU A 173 12.57 0.49 2.58
N GLU A 174 12.99 1.39 3.46
CA GLU A 174 13.79 2.58 3.11
C GLU A 174 15.24 2.25 2.70
N GLU A 175 15.79 1.16 3.21
CA GLU A 175 17.13 0.67 2.86
C GLU A 175 17.19 -0.02 1.49
N LEU A 176 16.04 -0.37 0.89
CA LEU A 176 16.01 -1.03 -0.41
C LEU A 176 16.45 -0.08 -1.53
N PRO A 177 17.20 -0.58 -2.54
CA PRO A 177 17.43 0.19 -3.75
C PRO A 177 16.08 0.49 -4.40
N SER A 178 15.95 1.71 -4.92
CA SER A 178 14.71 2.15 -5.58
C SER A 178 14.35 1.18 -6.70
N SER A 179 13.15 0.61 -6.62
CA SER A 179 12.70 -0.40 -7.59
C SER A 179 12.50 0.15 -9.00
N LEU A 180 12.42 1.47 -9.12
CA LEU A 180 12.50 2.21 -10.37
C LEU A 180 13.66 3.17 -10.25
N ALA A 181 14.60 3.12 -11.20
CA ALA A 181 15.61 4.16 -11.29
C ALA A 181 14.91 5.52 -11.44
N GLU A 182 15.40 6.52 -10.69
CA GLU A 182 15.23 7.91 -11.08
C GLU A 182 15.89 8.00 -12.47
N GLU A 183 15.12 8.07 -13.56
CA GLU A 183 15.66 8.55 -14.83
C GLU A 183 16.10 9.98 -14.58
N ASP A 184 17.34 10.12 -14.11
CA ASP A 184 18.07 11.36 -14.13
C ASP A 184 18.06 11.79 -15.60
N GLY A 185 17.44 12.93 -15.88
CA GLY A 185 17.09 13.43 -17.22
C GLY A 185 18.29 13.80 -18.08
N ARG A 186 19.33 12.97 -18.12
CA ARG A 186 20.43 13.05 -19.06
C ARG A 186 20.08 12.25 -20.30
N TYR A 187 19.25 12.86 -21.14
CA TYR A 187 19.36 12.63 -22.58
C TYR A 187 20.77 13.03 -23.02
N MET A 188 21.71 12.08 -22.96
CA MET A 188 23.00 12.23 -23.64
C MET A 188 22.71 12.16 -25.14
N HIS A 189 22.51 13.31 -25.77
CA HIS A 189 22.60 13.43 -27.22
C HIS A 189 24.05 13.13 -27.64
N TYR A 190 24.34 11.88 -27.98
CA TYR A 190 25.48 11.56 -28.84
C TYR A 190 25.10 11.93 -30.28
N GLY A 191 24.96 13.24 -30.53
CA GLY A 191 24.92 13.79 -31.86
C GLY A 191 26.35 13.79 -32.40
N SER A 192 26.74 12.72 -33.08
CA SER A 192 27.99 12.69 -33.83
C SER A 192 27.79 13.55 -35.09
N GLY A 193 27.96 14.87 -34.94
CA GLY A 193 27.95 15.80 -36.06
C GLY A 193 29.17 15.56 -36.93
N SER A 194 28.97 15.02 -38.13
CA SER A 194 29.97 14.99 -39.19
C SER A 194 30.26 16.43 -39.65
N LEU A 195 31.45 16.95 -39.34
CA LEU A 195 31.96 18.18 -39.93
C LEU A 195 32.25 17.91 -41.41
N ASN A 196 31.41 18.47 -42.29
CA ASN A 196 31.63 18.45 -43.71
C ASN A 196 32.75 19.46 -44.03
N VAL A 197 33.96 18.96 -44.30
CA VAL A 197 35.11 19.78 -44.70
C VAL A 197 34.94 20.10 -46.18
N ASN A 198 34.37 21.26 -46.51
CA ASN A 198 34.39 21.74 -47.88
C ASN A 198 35.71 22.49 -48.12
N SER A 199 36.60 21.83 -48.85
CA SER A 199 37.79 22.43 -49.47
C SER A 199 37.46 22.57 -50.95
N VAL A 200 37.32 23.80 -51.47
CA VAL A 200 37.90 24.33 -52.73
C VAL A 200 37.65 25.84 -52.72
#